data_AF-A0A4R1S3K9-F1
#
_entry.id   AF-A0A4R1S3K9-F1
#
_cell.length_a   1.000
_cell.length_b   1.000
_cell.length_c   1.000
_cell.angle_alpha   90.00
_cell.angle_beta   90.00
_cell.angle_gamma   90.00
#
_symmetry.space_group_name_H-M   'P 1'
#
loop_
_entity.id
_entity.type
_entity.pdbx_description
1 polymer ?
#
loop_
_entity_poly.entity_id
_entity_poly.type
_entity_poly.pdbx_seq_one_letter_code
_entity_poly.pdbx_strand_id
1 'polypeptide(L)'
;MPLCFMIMPYGRKPTQAEAGHGPAEIDFNALWDRGYVPAIKALGYEPVRADQDNGGLIISQMLERLYFADLVLADMTIANSNVYYEVGIRHAAQSTGCVLLAADWSKQLFDVAQMRTVRYPLPEGNITDDTAAGLQTKVRDGIVSLRDGISPMHQSLPGYPANVDASKATTTRDQLTEQAAFQSRVRAVRLAPVKARMPLAQKLVASEGAPPATYPTALALLLLLRDSANTPADWNIVLEFVRSLPDKFADEPQIQENRAFAAAQAGDDVQAIAELETLIQMMGPTSERLGLMGGRYKRIAKAAASDSERRQALSKAIDYYEEGMEIDLNAYYCSSNLPRLYRMRARAGDEERAQTALRLAIAACERARRLNVADEWLRPTLLAAAFDLGDADKADELADDVMADGPPAWKVTTVLGDLEASVSQVSDVAQRARLSSVIDRIKVG
;
A
#
# COMPACT_ATOMS: atom_id res chain seq x y z
N MET A 1 -19.75 -42.02 -8.47
CA MET A 1 -20.13 -40.92 -7.56
C MET A 1 -19.43 -39.67 -8.10
N PRO A 2 -20.09 -38.51 -8.19
CA PRO A 2 -19.45 -37.29 -8.70
C PRO A 2 -18.26 -36.89 -7.82
N LEU A 3 -17.21 -36.36 -8.44
CA LEU A 3 -15.97 -35.98 -7.76
C LEU A 3 -16.06 -34.55 -7.25
N CYS A 4 -15.70 -34.35 -5.98
CA CYS A 4 -15.53 -33.03 -5.40
C CYS A 4 -14.05 -32.81 -5.04
N PHE A 5 -13.38 -31.93 -5.79
CA PHE A 5 -11.97 -31.60 -5.55
C PHE A 5 -11.86 -30.41 -4.58
N MET A 6 -11.04 -30.57 -3.54
CA MET A 6 -10.80 -29.59 -2.50
C MET A 6 -9.44 -28.93 -2.67
N ILE A 7 -9.48 -27.61 -2.84
CA ILE A 7 -8.35 -26.71 -2.84
C ILE A 7 -8.22 -26.13 -1.43
N MET A 8 -7.17 -26.49 -0.70
CA MET A 8 -6.94 -25.97 0.66
C MET A 8 -5.45 -26.04 1.08
N PRO A 9 -5.03 -25.25 2.07
CA PRO A 9 -3.73 -25.43 2.72
C PRO A 9 -3.59 -26.79 3.41
N TYR A 10 -2.34 -27.18 3.72
CA TYR A 10 -2.01 -28.43 4.40
C TYR A 10 -1.39 -28.20 5.78
N GLY A 11 -1.66 -29.14 6.68
CA GLY A 11 -1.08 -29.15 8.02
C GLY A 11 -1.47 -27.93 8.85
N ARG A 12 -0.59 -27.56 9.78
CA ARG A 12 -0.78 -26.40 10.65
C ARG A 12 -0.25 -25.13 10.01
N LYS A 13 -1.08 -24.09 9.94
CA LYS A 13 -0.72 -22.81 9.31
C LYS A 13 -1.15 -21.62 10.16
N PRO A 14 -0.29 -20.59 10.29
CA PRO A 14 -0.66 -19.35 10.94
C PRO A 14 -1.74 -18.62 10.13
N THR A 15 -2.64 -17.92 10.81
CA THR A 15 -3.80 -17.25 10.18
C THR A 15 -3.58 -15.78 9.87
N GLN A 16 -2.60 -15.16 10.54
CA GLN A 16 -2.43 -13.71 10.57
C GLN A 16 -3.70 -12.95 11.03
N ALA A 17 -4.61 -13.63 11.74
CA ALA A 17 -5.79 -13.00 12.31
C ALA A 17 -5.37 -12.01 13.41
N GLU A 18 -6.10 -10.90 13.52
CA GLU A 18 -5.94 -9.96 14.63
C GLU A 18 -6.21 -10.67 15.96
N ALA A 19 -5.43 -10.34 16.99
CA ALA A 19 -5.58 -10.96 18.30
C ALA A 19 -7.02 -10.78 18.83
N GLY A 20 -7.64 -11.88 19.24
CA GLY A 20 -9.03 -11.89 19.74
C GLY A 20 -10.12 -11.98 18.66
N HIS A 21 -9.76 -11.91 17.36
CA HIS A 21 -10.73 -12.02 16.26
C HIS A 21 -10.72 -13.38 15.56
N GLY A 22 -9.63 -14.15 15.68
CA GLY A 22 -9.52 -15.51 15.15
C GLY A 22 -8.38 -16.30 15.83
N PRO A 23 -8.29 -17.62 15.57
CA PRO A 23 -7.21 -18.44 16.11
C PRO A 23 -5.88 -18.06 15.47
N ALA A 24 -4.77 -18.12 16.22
CA ALA A 24 -3.44 -17.80 15.70
C ALA A 24 -2.95 -18.78 14.62
N GLU A 25 -3.41 -20.03 14.68
CA GLU A 25 -3.06 -21.13 13.78
C GLU A 25 -4.29 -22.01 13.55
N ILE A 26 -4.39 -22.67 12.39
CA ILE A 26 -5.41 -23.67 12.07
C ILE A 26 -4.76 -25.00 11.71
N ASP A 27 -5.35 -26.10 12.16
CA ASP A 27 -5.03 -27.46 11.70
C ASP A 27 -5.90 -27.84 10.48
N PHE A 28 -5.36 -27.61 9.27
CA PHE A 28 -6.06 -27.88 8.01
C PHE A 28 -6.23 -29.38 7.73
N ASN A 29 -5.48 -30.25 8.39
CA ASN A 29 -5.70 -31.69 8.28
C ASN A 29 -6.95 -32.10 9.07
N ALA A 30 -7.07 -31.63 10.31
CA ALA A 30 -8.28 -31.86 11.10
C ALA A 30 -9.52 -31.22 10.45
N LEU A 31 -9.38 -30.04 9.83
CA LEU A 31 -10.46 -29.36 9.10
C LEU A 31 -10.96 -30.16 7.90
N TRP A 32 -10.03 -30.76 7.16
CA TRP A 32 -10.37 -31.68 6.08
C TRP A 32 -11.12 -32.91 6.57
N ASP A 33 -10.54 -33.65 7.53
CA ASP A 33 -11.05 -34.96 7.95
C ASP A 33 -12.37 -34.86 8.71
N ARG A 34 -12.51 -33.86 9.58
CA ARG A 34 -13.67 -33.69 10.47
C ARG A 34 -14.72 -32.74 9.90
N GLY A 35 -14.32 -31.77 9.09
CA GLY A 35 -15.21 -30.75 8.54
C GLY A 35 -15.65 -31.07 7.12
N TYR A 36 -14.72 -31.01 6.17
CA TYR A 36 -15.04 -31.06 4.75
C TYR A 36 -15.43 -32.44 4.24
N VAL A 37 -14.69 -33.50 4.58
CA VAL A 37 -14.99 -34.86 4.11
C VAL A 37 -16.42 -35.31 4.47
N PRO A 38 -16.90 -35.15 5.72
CA PRO A 38 -18.27 -35.51 6.06
C PRO A 38 -19.32 -34.65 5.34
N ALA A 39 -19.07 -33.34 5.22
CA ALA A 39 -19.98 -32.43 4.54
C ALA A 39 -20.14 -32.77 3.05
N ILE A 40 -19.02 -33.06 2.37
CA ILE A 40 -18.98 -33.43 0.95
C ILE A 40 -19.67 -34.78 0.71
N LYS A 41 -19.35 -35.80 1.53
CA LYS A 41 -19.97 -37.13 1.42
C LYS A 41 -21.47 -37.11 1.68
N ALA A 42 -21.94 -36.29 2.62
CA ALA A 42 -23.36 -36.12 2.90
C ALA A 42 -24.15 -35.56 1.69
N LEU A 43 -23.47 -34.85 0.77
CA LEU A 43 -24.05 -34.35 -0.47
C LEU A 43 -23.93 -35.35 -1.64
N GLY A 44 -23.38 -36.54 -1.40
CA GLY A 44 -23.24 -37.60 -2.41
C GLY A 44 -22.06 -37.41 -3.37
N TYR A 45 -21.04 -36.63 -2.98
CA TYR A 45 -19.79 -36.50 -3.73
C TYR A 45 -18.66 -37.31 -3.11
N GLU A 46 -17.71 -37.74 -3.93
CA GLU A 46 -16.45 -38.33 -3.48
C GLU A 46 -15.43 -37.20 -3.24
N PRO A 47 -15.00 -36.96 -1.98
CA PRO A 47 -14.04 -35.92 -1.67
C PRO A 47 -12.63 -36.30 -2.11
N VAL A 48 -11.99 -35.42 -2.88
CA VAL A 48 -10.60 -35.55 -3.33
C VAL A 48 -9.83 -34.32 -2.88
N ARG A 49 -8.72 -34.51 -2.19
CA ARG A 49 -7.73 -33.48 -1.90
C ARG A 49 -6.40 -33.95 -2.45
N ALA A 50 -5.60 -33.06 -3.03
CA ALA A 50 -4.25 -33.43 -3.44
C ALA A 50 -3.40 -33.78 -2.19
N ASP A 51 -2.31 -34.51 -2.33
CA ASP A 51 -1.31 -34.61 -1.27
C ASP A 51 -0.27 -33.49 -1.42
N GLN A 52 0.52 -33.24 -0.38
CA GLN A 52 1.61 -32.26 -0.41
C GLN A 52 2.81 -32.84 -1.18
N ASP A 53 2.70 -32.92 -2.51
CA ASP A 53 3.74 -33.49 -3.37
C ASP A 53 4.57 -32.41 -4.08
N ASN A 54 5.89 -32.65 -4.21
CA ASN A 54 6.84 -31.76 -4.88
C ASN A 54 7.40 -32.42 -6.16
N GLY A 55 7.00 -31.96 -7.35
CA GLY A 55 7.44 -32.52 -8.66
C GLY A 55 6.72 -31.94 -9.90
N GLY A 56 7.32 -32.06 -11.09
CA GLY A 56 6.81 -31.45 -12.34
C GLY A 56 5.57 -32.12 -12.98
N LEU A 57 5.33 -33.41 -12.70
CA LEU A 57 4.12 -34.14 -13.13
C LEU A 57 2.83 -33.69 -12.40
N ILE A 58 2.99 -32.88 -11.35
CA ILE A 58 1.92 -32.47 -10.44
C ILE A 58 1.01 -31.41 -11.06
N ILE A 59 1.58 -30.52 -11.89
CA ILE A 59 0.81 -29.44 -12.50
C ILE A 59 -0.25 -29.98 -13.46
N SER A 60 0.10 -30.92 -14.35
CA SER A 60 -0.86 -31.52 -15.28
C SER A 60 -2.00 -32.23 -14.56
N GLN A 61 -1.68 -33.00 -13.51
CA GLN A 61 -2.70 -33.69 -12.71
C GLN A 61 -3.60 -32.72 -11.94
N MET A 62 -3.03 -31.64 -11.39
CA MET A 62 -3.79 -30.58 -10.74
C MET A 62 -4.75 -29.92 -11.73
N LEU A 63 -4.28 -29.57 -12.93
CA LEU A 63 -5.12 -28.97 -13.99
C LEU A 63 -6.25 -29.91 -14.42
N GLU A 64 -5.96 -31.20 -14.59
CA GLU A 64 -6.96 -32.22 -14.89
C GLU A 64 -8.03 -32.32 -13.78
N ARG A 65 -7.62 -32.32 -12.50
CA ARG A 65 -8.55 -32.32 -11.36
C ARG A 65 -9.44 -31.08 -11.36
N LEU A 66 -8.87 -29.90 -11.58
CA LEU A 66 -9.63 -28.65 -11.66
C LEU A 66 -10.63 -28.67 -12.83
N TYR A 67 -10.26 -29.26 -13.97
CA TYR A 67 -11.12 -29.31 -15.15
C TYR A 67 -12.22 -30.36 -15.05
N PHE A 68 -11.87 -31.59 -14.63
CA PHE A 68 -12.76 -32.75 -14.68
C PHE A 68 -13.56 -33.00 -13.39
N ALA A 69 -13.23 -32.36 -12.27
CA ALA A 69 -14.07 -32.46 -11.08
C ALA A 69 -15.46 -31.84 -11.32
N ASP A 70 -16.50 -32.55 -10.88
CA ASP A 70 -17.89 -32.09 -10.96
C ASP A 70 -18.11 -30.86 -10.06
N LEU A 71 -17.42 -30.81 -8.92
CA LEU A 71 -17.44 -29.70 -7.97
C LEU A 71 -16.02 -29.41 -7.48
N VAL A 72 -15.67 -28.12 -7.41
CA VAL A 72 -14.46 -27.63 -6.78
C VAL A 72 -14.82 -26.76 -5.59
N LEU A 73 -14.22 -27.06 -4.45
CA LEU A 73 -14.33 -26.27 -3.22
C LEU A 73 -12.97 -25.64 -2.92
N ALA A 74 -12.96 -24.36 -2.56
CA ALA A 74 -11.72 -23.66 -2.22
C ALA A 74 -11.81 -23.02 -0.84
N ASP A 75 -11.00 -23.51 0.10
CA ASP A 75 -10.83 -22.87 1.40
C ASP A 75 -9.82 -21.73 1.30
N MET A 76 -10.35 -20.52 1.44
CA MET A 76 -9.62 -19.27 1.32
C MET A 76 -9.43 -18.60 2.69
N THR A 77 -9.67 -19.31 3.79
CA THR A 77 -9.64 -18.77 5.16
C THR A 77 -8.35 -18.02 5.48
N ILE A 78 -7.22 -18.47 4.92
CA ILE A 78 -5.93 -17.77 4.98
C ILE A 78 -5.45 -17.43 3.57
N ALA A 79 -4.65 -16.36 3.46
CA ALA A 79 -4.05 -15.99 2.18
C ALA A 79 -3.03 -17.04 1.72
N ASN A 80 -3.39 -17.81 0.69
CA ASN A 80 -2.55 -18.85 0.12
C ASN A 80 -2.48 -18.71 -1.41
N SER A 81 -1.27 -18.42 -1.93
CA SER A 81 -1.03 -18.19 -3.36
C SER A 81 -1.46 -19.35 -4.25
N ASN A 82 -1.30 -20.60 -3.79
CA ASN A 82 -1.66 -21.78 -4.57
C ASN A 82 -3.19 -21.91 -4.68
N VAL A 83 -3.90 -21.67 -3.58
CA VAL A 83 -5.37 -21.66 -3.57
C VAL A 83 -5.91 -20.63 -4.56
N TYR A 84 -5.38 -19.39 -4.51
CA TYR A 84 -5.79 -18.32 -5.43
C TYR A 84 -5.52 -18.67 -6.90
N TYR A 85 -4.37 -19.28 -7.19
CA TYR A 85 -4.01 -19.73 -8.53
C TYR A 85 -4.99 -20.79 -9.08
N GLU A 86 -5.29 -21.81 -8.29
CA GLU A 86 -6.18 -22.91 -8.67
C GLU A 86 -7.64 -22.45 -8.84
N VAL A 87 -8.13 -21.56 -7.97
CA VAL A 87 -9.44 -20.91 -8.13
C VAL A 87 -9.52 -20.14 -9.44
N GLY A 88 -8.49 -19.36 -9.78
CA GLY A 88 -8.42 -18.61 -11.04
C GLY A 88 -8.53 -19.54 -12.26
N ILE A 89 -7.80 -20.66 -12.24
CA ILE A 89 -7.87 -21.67 -13.31
C ILE A 89 -9.27 -22.29 -13.37
N ARG A 90 -9.87 -22.69 -12.25
CA ARG A 90 -11.21 -23.29 -12.25
C ARG A 90 -12.26 -22.32 -12.79
N HIS A 91 -12.22 -21.06 -12.39
CA HIS A 91 -13.13 -20.02 -12.86
C HIS A 91 -13.04 -19.77 -14.36
N ALA A 92 -11.85 -19.91 -14.94
CA ALA A 92 -11.64 -19.85 -16.39
C ALA A 92 -12.03 -21.16 -17.07
N ALA A 93 -11.70 -22.31 -16.51
CA ALA A 93 -11.91 -23.61 -17.14
C ALA A 93 -13.39 -24.02 -17.22
N GLN A 94 -14.19 -23.70 -16.20
CA GLN A 94 -15.55 -24.19 -16.04
C GLN A 94 -16.51 -23.07 -15.67
N SER A 95 -17.70 -23.09 -16.28
CA SER A 95 -18.71 -22.06 -16.10
C SER A 95 -19.40 -22.10 -14.74
N THR A 96 -19.43 -23.26 -14.09
CA THR A 96 -20.09 -23.49 -12.78
C THR A 96 -19.31 -24.52 -11.94
N GLY A 97 -19.78 -24.82 -10.74
CA GLY A 97 -19.21 -25.85 -9.89
C GLY A 97 -17.93 -25.42 -9.17
N CYS A 98 -17.79 -24.13 -8.85
CA CYS A 98 -16.73 -23.61 -7.98
C CYS A 98 -17.36 -22.88 -6.79
N VAL A 99 -17.08 -23.33 -5.57
CA VAL A 99 -17.60 -22.70 -4.34
C VAL A 99 -16.45 -22.27 -3.44
N LEU A 100 -16.42 -20.98 -3.13
CA LEU A 100 -15.45 -20.40 -2.22
C LEU A 100 -15.92 -20.55 -0.77
N LEU A 101 -14.99 -20.87 0.12
CA LEU A 101 -15.22 -21.12 1.55
C LEU A 101 -14.26 -20.26 2.36
N ALA A 102 -14.73 -19.65 3.45
CA ALA A 102 -13.85 -18.95 4.38
C ALA A 102 -14.46 -18.89 5.79
N ALA A 103 -13.62 -18.92 6.81
CA ALA A 103 -14.08 -18.65 8.18
C ALA A 103 -14.72 -17.26 8.31
N ASP A 104 -15.61 -17.09 9.28
CA ASP A 104 -16.34 -15.84 9.54
C ASP A 104 -15.41 -14.64 9.79
N TRP A 105 -14.30 -14.85 10.51
CA TRP A 105 -13.32 -13.82 10.83
C TRP A 105 -12.31 -13.54 9.69
N SER A 106 -12.33 -14.36 8.62
CA SER A 106 -11.32 -14.26 7.56
C SER A 106 -11.51 -13.01 6.70
N LYS A 107 -10.47 -12.18 6.64
CA LYS A 107 -10.38 -10.99 5.78
C LYS A 107 -9.74 -11.37 4.44
N GLN A 108 -10.58 -11.48 3.42
CA GLN A 108 -10.15 -11.82 2.05
C GLN A 108 -9.43 -10.65 1.36
N LEU A 109 -8.58 -10.97 0.38
CA LEU A 109 -7.98 -9.97 -0.51
C LEU A 109 -9.06 -9.26 -1.33
N PHE A 110 -8.82 -7.99 -1.68
CA PHE A 110 -9.81 -7.07 -2.25
C PHE A 110 -10.64 -7.68 -3.40
N ASP A 111 -9.99 -8.27 -4.41
CA ASP A 111 -10.69 -8.81 -5.60
C ASP A 111 -11.58 -10.01 -5.27
N VAL A 112 -11.16 -10.88 -4.35
CA VAL A 112 -11.93 -12.07 -3.95
C VAL A 112 -13.01 -11.72 -2.91
N ALA A 113 -12.79 -10.69 -2.11
CA ALA A 113 -13.78 -10.23 -1.12
C ALA A 113 -15.12 -9.82 -1.76
N GLN A 114 -15.11 -9.47 -3.04
CA GLN A 114 -16.32 -9.15 -3.82
C GLN A 114 -17.07 -10.40 -4.32
N MET A 115 -16.46 -11.58 -4.24
CA MET A 115 -17.05 -12.85 -4.69
C MET A 115 -17.89 -13.49 -3.58
N ARG A 116 -18.98 -14.15 -3.99
CA ARG A 116 -19.82 -14.91 -3.05
C ARG A 116 -19.01 -16.04 -2.45
N THR A 117 -18.91 -16.02 -1.12
CA THR A 117 -18.13 -16.96 -0.33
C THR A 117 -19.03 -17.53 0.77
N VAL A 118 -19.03 -18.85 0.92
CA VAL A 118 -19.70 -19.51 2.04
C VAL A 118 -18.89 -19.25 3.31
N ARG A 119 -19.55 -18.65 4.30
CA ARG A 119 -18.95 -18.36 5.60
C ARG A 119 -19.32 -19.42 6.62
N TYR A 120 -18.35 -19.81 7.44
CA TYR A 120 -18.51 -20.87 8.43
C TYR A 120 -17.81 -20.53 9.76
N PRO A 121 -18.32 -21.06 10.90
CA PRO A 121 -17.73 -20.82 12.21
C PRO A 121 -16.41 -21.58 12.34
N LEU A 122 -15.38 -20.89 12.83
CA LEU A 122 -14.07 -21.46 13.17
C LEU A 122 -13.45 -20.68 14.34
N PRO A 123 -13.94 -20.85 15.57
CA PRO A 123 -13.51 -20.05 16.73
C PRO A 123 -12.08 -20.41 17.17
N GLU A 124 -11.71 -21.68 17.02
CA GLU A 124 -10.44 -22.24 17.43
C GLU A 124 -9.69 -22.93 16.28
N GLY A 125 -8.37 -23.08 16.44
CA GLY A 125 -7.50 -23.72 15.45
C GLY A 125 -7.56 -25.24 15.43
N ASN A 126 -7.98 -25.85 16.55
CA ASN A 126 -8.16 -27.29 16.68
C ASN A 126 -9.63 -27.62 16.47
N ILE A 127 -9.94 -28.39 15.43
CA ILE A 127 -11.34 -28.64 15.07
C ILE A 127 -11.98 -29.56 16.10
N THR A 128 -12.85 -29.02 16.97
CA THR A 128 -13.65 -29.79 17.94
C THR A 128 -14.87 -30.44 17.29
N ASP A 129 -15.58 -31.33 18.00
CA ASP A 129 -16.81 -31.94 17.47
C ASP A 129 -17.92 -30.90 17.24
N ASP A 130 -18.06 -29.95 18.16
CA ASP A 130 -19.04 -28.87 18.05
C ASP A 130 -18.74 -27.94 16.86
N THR A 131 -17.48 -27.53 16.72
CA THR A 131 -17.04 -26.73 15.57
C THR A 131 -17.21 -27.49 14.25
N ALA A 132 -16.87 -28.79 14.22
CA ALA A 132 -17.11 -29.62 13.05
C ALA A 132 -18.60 -29.70 12.67
N ALA A 133 -19.50 -29.92 13.62
CA ALA A 133 -20.94 -30.00 13.36
C ALA A 133 -21.52 -28.66 12.84
N GLY A 134 -21.09 -27.53 13.44
CA GLY A 134 -21.46 -26.19 13.00
C GLY A 134 -20.98 -25.88 11.58
N LEU A 135 -19.70 -26.16 11.31
CA LEU A 135 -19.09 -25.99 9.99
C LEU A 135 -19.76 -26.86 8.94
N GLN A 136 -19.94 -28.16 9.19
CA GLN A 136 -20.54 -29.10 8.24
C GLN A 136 -21.91 -28.62 7.77
N THR A 137 -22.72 -28.09 8.69
CA THR A 137 -24.06 -27.58 8.36
C THR A 137 -23.98 -26.37 7.43
N LYS A 138 -23.18 -25.36 7.79
CA LYS A 138 -23.00 -24.15 6.97
C LYS A 138 -22.41 -24.45 5.61
N VAL A 139 -21.41 -25.33 5.56
CA VAL A 139 -20.75 -25.72 4.31
C VAL A 139 -21.70 -26.47 3.40
N ARG A 140 -22.47 -27.45 3.90
CA ARG A 140 -23.46 -28.16 3.05
C ARG A 140 -24.48 -27.22 2.45
N ASP A 141 -25.10 -26.37 3.28
CA ASP A 141 -26.15 -25.45 2.83
C ASP A 141 -25.58 -24.44 1.82
N GLY A 142 -24.38 -23.94 2.09
CA GLY A 142 -23.66 -23.02 1.20
C GLY A 142 -23.29 -23.65 -0.14
N ILE A 143 -22.82 -24.90 -0.15
CA ILE A 143 -22.53 -25.64 -1.39
C ILE A 143 -23.80 -25.79 -2.22
N VAL A 144 -24.90 -26.23 -1.61
CA VAL A 144 -26.18 -26.38 -2.31
C VAL A 144 -26.64 -25.05 -2.91
N SER A 145 -26.46 -23.94 -2.19
CA SER A 145 -26.86 -22.62 -2.66
C SER A 145 -25.98 -22.04 -3.77
N LEU A 146 -24.69 -22.36 -3.83
CA LEU A 146 -23.72 -21.66 -4.68
C LEU A 146 -23.11 -22.52 -5.79
N ARG A 147 -23.24 -23.85 -5.77
CA ARG A 147 -22.58 -24.74 -6.76
C ARG A 147 -22.95 -24.45 -8.21
N ASP A 148 -24.16 -23.94 -8.46
CA ASP A 148 -24.66 -23.59 -9.80
C ASP A 148 -24.38 -22.12 -10.16
N GLY A 149 -23.63 -21.40 -9.32
CA GLY A 149 -23.18 -20.04 -9.57
C GLY A 149 -22.24 -19.96 -10.77
N ILE A 150 -22.40 -18.92 -11.58
CA ILE A 150 -21.58 -18.72 -12.78
C ILE A 150 -20.21 -18.16 -12.37
N SER A 151 -19.15 -18.81 -12.83
CA SER A 151 -17.77 -18.38 -12.63
C SER A 151 -17.52 -16.98 -13.23
N PRO A 152 -16.69 -16.12 -12.60
CA PRO A 152 -16.49 -14.72 -13.00
C PRO A 152 -16.15 -14.51 -14.48
N MET A 153 -15.23 -15.31 -15.06
CA MET A 153 -14.86 -15.16 -16.47
C MET A 153 -16.04 -15.37 -17.42
N HIS A 154 -16.87 -16.38 -17.15
CA HIS A 154 -18.04 -16.69 -17.95
C HIS A 154 -19.18 -15.70 -17.74
N GLN A 155 -19.29 -15.13 -16.53
CA GLN A 155 -20.24 -14.07 -16.22
C GLN A 155 -19.87 -12.76 -16.91
N SER A 156 -18.59 -12.37 -16.85
CA SER A 156 -18.08 -11.10 -17.39
C SER A 156 -17.92 -11.11 -18.91
N LEU A 157 -17.62 -12.26 -19.52
CA LEU A 157 -17.42 -12.42 -20.97
C LEU A 157 -18.39 -13.47 -21.54
N PRO A 158 -19.65 -13.08 -21.86
CA PRO A 158 -20.60 -13.99 -22.50
C PRO A 158 -20.02 -14.62 -23.78
N GLY A 159 -20.09 -15.95 -23.86
CA GLY A 159 -19.53 -16.72 -24.97
C GLY A 159 -18.09 -17.20 -24.75
N TYR A 160 -17.41 -16.81 -23.67
CA TYR A 160 -16.13 -17.39 -23.27
C TYR A 160 -16.23 -18.91 -23.07
N PRO A 161 -15.21 -19.70 -23.48
CA PRO A 161 -13.95 -19.27 -24.11
C PRO A 161 -13.99 -19.15 -25.64
N ALA A 162 -14.93 -19.81 -26.33
CA ALA A 162 -14.83 -20.03 -27.78
C ALA A 162 -15.56 -18.99 -28.65
N ASN A 163 -16.63 -18.39 -28.14
CA ASN A 163 -17.56 -17.53 -28.89
C ASN A 163 -17.71 -16.16 -28.22
N VAL A 164 -16.63 -15.62 -27.65
CA VAL A 164 -16.64 -14.28 -27.05
C VAL A 164 -17.03 -13.28 -28.13
N ASP A 165 -18.08 -12.50 -27.86
CA ASP A 165 -18.52 -11.44 -28.76
C ASP A 165 -17.48 -10.30 -28.79
N ALA A 166 -16.61 -10.34 -29.80
CA ALA A 166 -15.55 -9.35 -29.99
C ALA A 166 -16.10 -7.93 -30.18
N SER A 167 -17.37 -7.76 -30.57
CA SER A 167 -18.01 -6.45 -30.69
C SER A 167 -18.29 -5.82 -29.31
N LYS A 168 -18.53 -6.63 -28.27
CA LYS A 168 -18.60 -6.16 -26.87
C LYS A 168 -17.23 -5.88 -26.27
N ALA A 169 -16.16 -6.45 -26.83
CA ALA A 169 -14.79 -6.09 -26.48
C ALA A 169 -14.35 -4.73 -27.06
N THR A 170 -15.12 -4.14 -27.99
CA THR A 170 -14.82 -2.82 -28.56
C THR A 170 -14.79 -1.75 -27.47
N THR A 171 -15.77 -1.74 -26.56
CA THR A 171 -15.80 -0.78 -25.44
C THR A 171 -14.63 -0.96 -24.48
N THR A 172 -14.24 -2.20 -24.17
CA THR A 172 -13.06 -2.48 -23.33
C THR A 172 -11.75 -2.10 -24.03
N ARG A 173 -11.62 -2.37 -25.34
CA ARG A 173 -10.44 -1.94 -26.12
C ARG A 173 -10.36 -0.43 -26.22
N ASP A 174 -11.48 0.25 -26.42
CA ASP A 174 -11.55 1.70 -26.46
C ASP A 174 -11.17 2.29 -25.10
N GLN A 175 -11.69 1.73 -23.99
CA GLN A 175 -11.30 2.11 -22.63
C GLN A 175 -9.80 1.89 -22.35
N LEU A 176 -9.24 0.75 -22.77
CA LEU A 176 -7.80 0.48 -22.64
C LEU A 176 -6.96 1.46 -23.47
N THR A 177 -7.43 1.79 -24.68
CA THR A 177 -6.77 2.76 -25.57
C THR A 177 -6.82 4.16 -24.97
N GLU A 178 -7.97 4.56 -24.44
CA GLU A 178 -8.16 5.83 -23.73
C GLU A 178 -7.28 5.92 -22.48
N GLN A 179 -7.21 4.85 -21.69
CA GLN A 179 -6.35 4.76 -20.51
C GLN A 179 -4.85 4.89 -20.89
N ALA A 180 -4.41 4.22 -21.96
CA ALA A 180 -3.04 4.34 -22.47
C ALA A 180 -2.74 5.76 -22.96
N ALA A 181 -3.71 6.40 -23.63
CA ALA A 181 -3.59 7.78 -24.07
C ALA A 181 -3.52 8.75 -22.88
N PHE A 182 -4.34 8.55 -21.84
CA PHE A 182 -4.29 9.31 -20.60
C PHE A 182 -2.93 9.18 -19.91
N GLN A 183 -2.43 7.96 -19.73
CA GLN A 183 -1.10 7.73 -19.15
C GLN A 183 0.01 8.42 -19.95
N SER A 184 -0.09 8.42 -21.28
CA SER A 184 0.85 9.13 -22.15
C SER A 184 0.79 10.65 -21.94
N ARG A 185 -0.41 11.24 -21.79
CA ARG A 185 -0.60 12.66 -21.45
C ARG A 185 0.00 12.99 -20.08
N VAL A 186 -0.27 12.19 -19.04
CA VAL A 186 0.32 12.37 -17.71
C VAL A 186 1.85 12.34 -17.76
N ARG A 187 2.43 11.38 -18.49
CA ARG A 187 3.89 11.28 -18.66
C ARG A 187 4.46 12.49 -19.40
N ALA A 188 3.78 12.99 -20.43
CA ALA A 188 4.19 14.20 -21.15
C ALA A 188 4.25 15.42 -20.22
N VAL A 189 3.28 15.57 -19.29
CA VAL A 189 3.33 16.64 -18.29
C VAL A 189 4.52 16.47 -17.34
N ARG A 190 4.79 15.25 -16.84
CA ARG A 190 5.93 14.99 -15.94
C ARG A 190 7.29 15.29 -16.59
N LEU A 191 7.43 14.98 -17.87
CA LEU A 191 8.66 15.22 -18.63
C LEU A 191 8.81 16.68 -19.12
N ALA A 192 7.76 17.49 -19.01
CA ALA A 192 7.84 18.90 -19.39
C ALA A 192 8.77 19.69 -18.45
N PRO A 193 9.34 20.83 -18.90
CA PRO A 193 10.10 21.74 -18.03
C PRO A 193 9.27 22.16 -16.80
N VAL A 194 9.90 22.24 -15.62
CA VAL A 194 9.23 22.47 -14.32
C VAL A 194 8.21 23.61 -14.37
N LYS A 195 8.57 24.76 -14.97
CA LYS A 195 7.70 25.95 -15.08
C LYS A 195 6.45 25.73 -15.94
N ALA A 196 6.44 24.73 -16.83
CA ALA A 196 5.31 24.40 -17.69
C ALA A 196 4.39 23.32 -17.11
N ARG A 197 4.84 22.58 -16.08
CA ARG A 197 4.12 21.41 -15.56
C ARG A 197 2.75 21.77 -15.00
N MET A 198 2.66 22.76 -14.11
CA MET A 198 1.39 23.16 -13.47
C MET A 198 0.36 23.66 -14.50
N PRO A 199 0.69 24.58 -15.43
CA PRO A 199 -0.25 24.97 -16.50
C PRO A 199 -0.71 23.80 -17.36
N LEU A 200 0.17 22.83 -17.68
CA LEU A 200 -0.19 21.65 -18.46
C LEU A 200 -1.06 20.67 -17.66
N ALA A 201 -0.78 20.49 -16.36
CA ALA A 201 -1.58 19.66 -15.47
C ALA A 201 -3.02 20.20 -15.35
N GLN A 202 -3.19 21.51 -15.18
CA GLN A 202 -4.52 22.15 -15.18
C GLN A 202 -5.28 21.95 -16.50
N LYS A 203 -4.59 22.07 -17.64
CA LYS A 203 -5.19 21.78 -18.96
C LYS A 203 -5.63 20.33 -19.07
N LEU A 204 -4.84 19.39 -18.56
CA LEU A 204 -5.19 17.98 -18.56
C LEU A 204 -6.42 17.73 -17.67
N VAL A 205 -6.45 18.28 -16.45
CA VAL A 205 -7.62 18.22 -15.56
C VAL A 205 -8.88 18.73 -16.27
N ALA A 206 -8.81 19.87 -16.95
CA ALA A 206 -9.94 20.40 -17.70
C ALA A 206 -10.42 19.48 -18.85
N SER A 207 -9.51 18.71 -19.46
CA SER A 207 -9.84 17.81 -20.57
C SER A 207 -10.39 16.44 -20.16
N GLU A 208 -10.07 15.95 -18.95
CA GLU A 208 -10.52 14.62 -18.47
C GLU A 208 -11.92 14.64 -17.81
N GLY A 209 -12.60 15.79 -17.87
CA GLY A 209 -13.90 16.02 -17.27
C GLY A 209 -13.82 16.56 -15.83
N ALA A 210 -14.77 17.43 -15.50
CA ALA A 210 -14.93 18.02 -14.16
C ALA A 210 -16.30 17.61 -13.59
N PRO A 211 -16.39 16.57 -12.75
CA PRO A 211 -15.29 15.77 -12.18
C PRO A 211 -14.80 14.62 -13.09
N PRO A 212 -13.59 14.05 -12.82
CA PRO A 212 -13.09 12.86 -13.50
C PRO A 212 -14.04 11.66 -13.36
N ALA A 213 -14.13 10.82 -14.40
CA ALA A 213 -15.07 9.69 -14.43
C ALA A 213 -14.72 8.54 -13.46
N THR A 214 -13.44 8.34 -13.13
CA THR A 214 -12.97 7.22 -12.32
C THR A 214 -12.04 7.66 -11.20
N TYR A 215 -12.01 6.90 -10.10
CA TYR A 215 -11.11 7.15 -8.99
C TYR A 215 -9.62 7.12 -9.40
N PRO A 216 -9.13 6.13 -10.19
CA PRO A 216 -7.74 6.13 -10.66
C PRO A 216 -7.37 7.38 -11.45
N THR A 217 -8.27 7.90 -12.30
CA THR A 217 -8.05 9.16 -13.03
C THR A 217 -7.98 10.33 -12.06
N ALA A 218 -8.91 10.43 -11.10
CA ALA A 218 -8.92 11.48 -10.08
C ALA A 218 -7.62 11.49 -9.25
N LEU A 219 -7.19 10.34 -8.75
CA LEU A 219 -5.94 10.21 -7.99
C LEU A 219 -4.72 10.57 -8.85
N ALA A 220 -4.64 10.07 -10.09
CA ALA A 220 -3.52 10.38 -10.98
C ALA A 220 -3.40 11.89 -11.28
N LEU A 221 -4.54 12.57 -11.49
CA LEU A 221 -4.59 14.02 -11.69
C LEU A 221 -4.23 14.79 -10.41
N LEU A 222 -4.70 14.34 -9.24
CA LEU A 222 -4.35 14.94 -7.95
C LEU A 222 -2.83 14.90 -7.73
N LEU A 223 -2.24 13.71 -7.89
CA LEU A 223 -0.80 13.53 -7.73
C LEU A 223 -0.01 14.35 -8.77
N LEU A 224 -0.50 14.44 -10.01
CA LEU A 224 0.14 15.24 -11.05
C LEU A 224 0.12 16.74 -10.71
N LEU A 225 -1.00 17.27 -10.22
CA LEU A 225 -1.09 18.66 -9.75
C LEU A 225 -0.16 18.90 -8.56
N ARG A 226 -0.21 18.01 -7.56
CA ARG A 226 0.65 18.06 -6.36
C ARG A 226 2.14 18.10 -6.73
N ASP A 227 2.57 17.21 -7.61
CA ASP A 227 3.97 17.11 -8.03
C ASP A 227 4.40 18.27 -8.95
N SER A 228 3.44 19.01 -9.50
CA SER A 228 3.66 20.20 -10.32
C SER A 228 3.64 21.51 -9.52
N ALA A 229 3.22 21.49 -8.25
CA ALA A 229 3.09 22.69 -7.42
C ALA A 229 4.46 23.20 -6.92
N ASN A 230 4.66 24.52 -7.02
CA ASN A 230 5.91 25.19 -6.62
C ASN A 230 5.67 26.42 -5.72
N THR A 231 4.44 26.95 -5.67
CA THR A 231 4.08 28.15 -4.91
C THR A 231 2.85 27.89 -4.03
N PRO A 232 2.62 28.69 -2.97
CA PRO A 232 1.37 28.63 -2.19
C PRO A 232 0.10 28.73 -3.05
N ALA A 233 0.15 29.51 -4.14
CA ALA A 233 -0.97 29.63 -5.07
C ALA A 233 -1.23 28.32 -5.84
N ASP A 234 -0.18 27.57 -6.20
CA ASP A 234 -0.33 26.25 -6.83
C ASP A 234 -0.99 25.24 -5.89
N TRP A 235 -0.68 25.28 -4.59
CA TRP A 235 -1.29 24.41 -3.60
C TRP A 235 -2.78 24.68 -3.43
N ASN A 236 -3.23 25.94 -3.59
CA ASN A 236 -4.66 26.25 -3.63
C ASN A 236 -5.37 25.62 -4.85
N ILE A 237 -4.68 25.45 -5.98
CA ILE A 237 -5.23 24.75 -7.15
C ILE A 237 -5.42 23.25 -6.83
N VAL A 238 -4.47 22.64 -6.12
CA VAL A 238 -4.58 21.26 -5.64
C VAL A 238 -5.80 21.10 -4.72
N LEU A 239 -5.97 22.02 -3.76
CA LEU A 239 -7.11 22.00 -2.83
C LEU A 239 -8.45 22.20 -3.55
N GLU A 240 -8.51 23.09 -4.53
CA GLU A 240 -9.72 23.31 -5.33
C GLU A 240 -10.07 22.07 -6.15
N PHE A 241 -9.08 21.41 -6.74
CA PHE A 241 -9.31 20.15 -7.44
C PHE A 241 -9.91 19.09 -6.51
N VAL A 242 -9.37 18.90 -5.31
CA VAL A 242 -9.94 17.97 -4.32
C VAL A 242 -11.39 18.36 -3.98
N ARG A 243 -11.67 19.64 -3.77
CA ARG A 243 -13.03 20.14 -3.47
C ARG A 243 -14.02 19.87 -4.61
N SER A 244 -13.55 19.84 -5.85
CA SER A 244 -14.38 19.52 -7.02
C SER A 244 -14.66 18.03 -7.21
N LEU A 245 -13.97 17.14 -6.49
CA LEU A 245 -14.18 15.70 -6.62
C LEU A 245 -15.53 15.30 -6.00
N PRO A 246 -16.22 14.27 -6.54
CA PRO A 246 -17.37 13.68 -5.88
C PRO A 246 -16.99 13.11 -4.51
N ASP A 247 -17.91 13.16 -3.54
CA ASP A 247 -17.69 12.68 -2.17
C ASP A 247 -17.11 11.26 -2.14
N LYS A 248 -17.63 10.34 -2.96
CA LYS A 248 -17.11 8.96 -3.08
C LYS A 248 -15.62 8.85 -3.46
N PHE A 249 -15.02 9.89 -4.03
CA PHE A 249 -13.59 9.97 -4.31
C PHE A 249 -12.88 10.85 -3.29
N ALA A 250 -13.50 11.98 -2.89
CA ALA A 250 -12.92 12.89 -1.90
C ALA A 250 -12.76 12.25 -0.51
N ASP A 251 -13.64 11.30 -0.16
CA ASP A 251 -13.64 10.58 1.11
C ASP A 251 -12.63 9.42 1.16
N GLU A 252 -11.99 9.09 0.02
CA GLU A 252 -10.97 8.06 -0.01
C GLU A 252 -9.74 8.50 0.81
N PRO A 253 -9.21 7.65 1.72
CA PRO A 253 -8.16 8.03 2.66
C PRO A 253 -6.94 8.68 1.99
N GLN A 254 -6.52 8.15 0.83
CA GLN A 254 -5.38 8.67 0.10
C GLN A 254 -5.61 10.07 -0.49
N ILE A 255 -6.85 10.42 -0.85
CA ILE A 255 -7.20 11.77 -1.32
C ILE A 255 -7.16 12.73 -0.13
N GLN A 256 -7.72 12.33 1.03
CA GLN A 256 -7.69 13.12 2.25
C GLN A 256 -6.26 13.37 2.76
N GLU A 257 -5.36 12.38 2.69
CA GLU A 257 -3.93 12.55 2.99
C GLU A 257 -3.29 13.64 2.11
N ASN A 258 -3.49 13.55 0.79
CA ASN A 258 -2.91 14.51 -0.15
C ASN A 258 -3.53 15.91 -0.02
N ARG A 259 -4.81 16.00 0.35
CA ARG A 259 -5.46 17.27 0.70
C ARG A 259 -4.83 17.91 1.93
N ALA A 260 -4.67 17.16 3.02
CA ALA A 260 -4.04 17.67 4.25
C ALA A 260 -2.60 18.10 4.00
N PHE A 261 -1.85 17.33 3.19
CA PHE A 261 -0.53 17.74 2.73
C PHE A 261 -0.57 19.07 1.96
N ALA A 262 -1.49 19.21 0.99
CA ALA A 262 -1.63 20.45 0.23
C ALA A 262 -2.03 21.66 1.11
N ALA A 263 -2.91 21.47 2.10
CA ALA A 263 -3.28 22.51 3.06
C ALA A 263 -2.06 23.01 3.85
N ALA A 264 -1.21 22.09 4.31
CA ALA A 264 0.03 22.45 5.00
C ALA A 264 1.00 23.22 4.09
N GLN A 265 1.09 22.87 2.81
CA GLN A 265 1.94 23.61 1.86
C GLN A 265 1.35 24.97 1.46
N ALA A 266 0.04 25.14 1.55
CA ALA A 266 -0.64 26.42 1.41
C ALA A 266 -0.49 27.32 2.65
N GLY A 267 0.09 26.80 3.74
CA GLY A 267 0.40 27.55 4.97
C GLY A 267 -0.53 27.27 6.15
N ASP A 268 -1.43 26.29 6.04
CA ASP A 268 -2.38 25.93 7.10
C ASP A 268 -1.99 24.61 7.79
N ASP A 269 -0.89 24.64 8.55
CA ASP A 269 -0.41 23.45 9.29
C ASP A 269 -1.42 23.00 10.37
N VAL A 270 -2.23 23.90 10.93
CA VAL A 270 -3.22 23.57 11.99
C VAL A 270 -4.40 22.79 11.42
N GLN A 271 -4.97 23.26 10.31
CA GLN A 271 -6.05 22.54 9.64
C GLN A 271 -5.57 21.17 9.13
N ALA A 272 -4.35 21.10 8.59
CA ALA A 272 -3.75 19.84 8.15
C ALA A 272 -3.60 18.83 9.30
N ILE A 273 -3.18 19.28 10.50
CA ILE A 273 -3.11 18.43 11.70
C ILE A 273 -4.50 17.90 12.07
N ALA A 274 -5.51 18.76 12.15
CA ALA A 274 -6.86 18.33 12.54
C ALA A 274 -7.47 17.31 11.56
N GLU A 275 -7.23 17.50 10.25
CA GLU A 275 -7.66 16.56 9.21
C GLU A 275 -6.94 15.22 9.32
N LEU A 276 -5.61 15.23 9.52
CA LEU A 276 -4.82 14.00 9.68
C LEU A 276 -5.17 13.25 10.97
N GLU A 277 -5.39 13.95 12.08
CA GLU A 277 -5.84 13.33 13.34
C GLU A 277 -7.17 12.62 13.16
N THR A 278 -8.14 13.27 12.51
CA THR A 278 -9.45 12.68 12.20
C THR A 278 -9.29 11.44 11.31
N LEU A 279 -8.46 11.54 10.27
CA LEU A 279 -8.21 10.42 9.35
C LEU A 279 -7.53 9.24 10.05
N ILE A 280 -6.53 9.49 10.90
CA ILE A 280 -5.85 8.45 11.68
C ILE A 280 -6.83 7.75 12.63
N GLN A 281 -7.74 8.49 13.26
CA GLN A 281 -8.76 7.90 14.14
C GLN A 281 -9.73 6.98 13.39
N MET A 282 -10.13 7.35 12.16
CA MET A 282 -11.10 6.57 11.39
C MET A 282 -10.47 5.39 10.64
N MET A 283 -9.26 5.59 10.09
CA MET A 283 -8.65 4.68 9.11
C MET A 283 -7.32 4.06 9.59
N GLY A 284 -6.93 4.35 10.84
CA GLY A 284 -5.70 3.88 11.46
C GLY A 284 -4.45 4.69 11.08
N PRO A 285 -3.35 4.51 11.81
CA PRO A 285 -2.09 5.14 11.48
C PRO A 285 -1.40 4.44 10.30
N THR A 286 -0.62 5.20 9.53
CA THR A 286 0.35 4.69 8.54
C THR A 286 1.64 5.47 8.69
N SER A 287 2.77 4.91 8.24
CA SER A 287 4.05 5.63 8.25
C SER A 287 3.94 6.98 7.54
N GLU A 288 3.22 7.06 6.42
CA GLU A 288 2.97 8.33 5.70
C GLU A 288 2.17 9.33 6.54
N ARG A 289 1.01 8.93 7.11
CA ARG A 289 0.16 9.82 7.92
C ARG A 289 0.89 10.38 9.13
N LEU A 290 1.63 9.51 9.83
CA LEU A 290 2.43 9.89 10.98
C LEU A 290 3.63 10.75 10.58
N GLY A 291 4.26 10.46 9.44
CA GLY A 291 5.31 11.30 8.87
C GLY A 291 4.81 12.71 8.51
N LEU A 292 3.60 12.82 7.94
CA LEU A 292 2.97 14.10 7.67
C LEU A 292 2.72 14.88 8.96
N MET A 293 2.18 14.24 10.01
CA MET A 293 1.97 14.81 11.34
C MET A 293 3.29 15.29 11.97
N GLY A 294 4.32 14.45 11.98
CA GLY A 294 5.65 14.80 12.47
C GLY A 294 6.22 16.02 11.73
N GLY A 295 6.02 16.08 10.41
CA GLY A 295 6.43 17.21 9.59
C GLY A 295 5.72 18.52 9.93
N ARG A 296 4.42 18.48 10.29
CA ARG A 296 3.66 19.66 10.74
C ARG A 296 4.18 20.16 12.08
N TYR A 297 4.30 19.28 13.06
CA TYR A 297 4.82 19.65 14.37
C TYR A 297 6.29 20.12 14.32
N LYS A 298 7.09 19.60 13.38
CA LYS A 298 8.44 20.13 13.09
C LYS A 298 8.39 21.60 12.64
N ARG A 299 7.44 21.99 11.78
CA ARG A 299 7.26 23.39 11.36
C ARG A 299 6.77 24.28 12.50
N ILE A 300 5.81 23.81 13.30
CA ILE A 300 5.33 24.53 14.49
C ILE A 300 6.48 24.76 15.47
N ALA A 301 7.34 23.76 15.71
CA ALA A 301 8.50 23.93 16.56
C ALA A 301 9.46 25.00 16.02
N LYS A 302 9.69 25.06 14.70
CA LYS A 302 10.54 26.08 14.07
C LYS A 302 9.94 27.49 14.17
N ALA A 303 8.62 27.62 14.16
CA ALA A 303 7.90 28.90 14.22
C ALA A 303 7.47 29.32 15.64
N ALA A 304 7.77 28.52 16.66
CA ALA A 304 7.30 28.74 18.03
C ALA A 304 7.82 30.07 18.62
N ALA A 305 6.95 30.80 19.32
CA ALA A 305 7.27 32.10 19.93
C ALA A 305 8.00 31.95 21.28
N SER A 306 7.83 30.80 21.94
CA SER A 306 8.47 30.50 23.22
C SER A 306 9.21 29.17 23.21
N ASP A 307 10.19 29.03 24.10
CA ASP A 307 10.94 27.78 24.25
C ASP A 307 10.06 26.63 24.76
N SER A 308 9.02 26.93 25.54
CA SER A 308 8.05 25.93 26.01
C SER A 308 7.24 25.34 24.85
N GLU A 309 6.67 26.20 24.00
CA GLU A 309 5.93 25.77 22.80
C GLU A 309 6.85 25.00 21.84
N ARG A 310 8.07 25.50 21.64
CA ARG A 310 9.09 24.84 20.82
C ARG A 310 9.36 23.42 21.31
N ARG A 311 9.59 23.23 22.62
CA ARG A 311 9.85 21.91 23.22
C ARG A 311 8.65 20.97 23.13
N GLN A 312 7.43 21.50 23.30
CA GLN A 312 6.21 20.70 23.21
C GLN A 312 5.99 20.22 21.77
N ALA A 313 6.06 21.11 20.78
CA ALA A 313 5.92 20.77 19.37
C ALA A 313 7.04 19.83 18.90
N LEU A 314 8.28 20.06 19.34
CA LEU A 314 9.39 19.15 19.05
C LEU A 314 9.16 17.74 19.62
N SER A 315 8.65 17.65 20.85
CA SER A 315 8.36 16.34 21.46
C SER A 315 7.28 15.60 20.66
N LYS A 316 6.18 16.28 20.29
CA LYS A 316 5.14 15.70 19.43
C LYS A 316 5.67 15.26 18.06
N ALA A 317 6.51 16.07 17.43
CA ALA A 317 7.11 15.71 16.14
C ALA A 317 7.91 14.41 16.24
N ILE A 318 8.71 14.27 17.30
CA ILE A 318 9.49 13.07 17.59
C ILE A 318 8.55 11.87 17.84
N ASP A 319 7.53 12.02 18.68
CA ASP A 319 6.60 10.93 19.01
C ASP A 319 5.92 10.37 17.74
N TYR A 320 5.44 11.24 16.84
CA TYR A 320 4.84 10.81 15.57
C TYR A 320 5.84 10.14 14.63
N TYR A 321 7.05 10.67 14.51
CA TYR A 321 8.08 10.04 13.66
C TYR A 321 8.58 8.71 14.25
N GLU A 322 8.62 8.55 15.57
CA GLU A 322 8.92 7.28 16.24
C GLU A 322 7.85 6.24 15.91
N GLU A 323 6.58 6.58 16.12
CA GLU A 323 5.47 5.69 15.81
C GLU A 323 5.46 5.32 14.30
N GLY A 324 5.69 6.30 13.42
CA GLY A 324 5.73 6.07 11.98
C GLY A 324 6.89 5.17 11.53
N MET A 325 8.04 5.25 12.20
CA MET A 325 9.18 4.37 11.96
C MET A 325 8.87 2.92 12.38
N GLU A 326 8.21 2.73 13.52
CA GLU A 326 7.88 1.39 14.04
C GLU A 326 6.81 0.67 13.21
N ILE A 327 5.91 1.41 12.54
CA ILE A 327 4.92 0.80 11.64
C ILE A 327 5.57 0.11 10.43
N ASP A 328 6.56 0.75 9.80
CA ASP A 328 7.28 0.16 8.68
C ASP A 328 8.73 0.68 8.61
N LEU A 329 9.66 -0.17 9.03
CA LEU A 329 11.09 0.12 8.98
C LEU A 329 11.65 0.26 7.55
N ASN A 330 10.92 -0.20 6.53
CA ASN A 330 11.32 0.03 5.13
C ASN A 330 10.89 1.41 4.63
N ALA A 331 9.90 2.04 5.27
CA ALA A 331 9.47 3.41 4.99
C ALA A 331 10.37 4.41 5.73
N TYR A 332 11.44 4.83 5.08
CA TYR A 332 12.51 5.62 5.70
C TYR A 332 12.20 7.11 5.89
N TYR A 333 11.03 7.61 5.49
CA TYR A 333 10.70 9.02 5.68
C TYR A 333 10.68 9.41 7.17
N CYS A 334 10.06 8.60 8.02
CA CYS A 334 9.98 8.87 9.45
C CYS A 334 11.34 8.72 10.13
N SER A 335 12.03 7.60 9.89
CA SER A 335 13.34 7.33 10.48
C SER A 335 14.40 8.35 10.04
N SER A 336 14.36 8.84 8.81
CA SER A 336 15.32 9.84 8.32
C SER A 336 15.17 11.23 8.94
N ASN A 337 14.02 11.56 9.53
CA ASN A 337 13.79 12.84 10.20
C ASN A 337 14.23 12.84 11.67
N LEU A 338 14.21 11.68 12.32
CA LEU A 338 14.48 11.53 13.75
C LEU A 338 15.89 11.97 14.19
N PRO A 339 17.00 11.70 13.47
CA PRO A 339 18.35 12.01 13.97
C PRO A 339 18.53 13.49 14.33
N ARG A 340 18.09 14.37 13.42
CA ARG A 340 18.16 15.83 13.60
C ARG A 340 17.30 16.30 14.77
N LEU A 341 16.10 15.72 14.93
CA LEU A 341 15.15 16.10 15.98
C LEU A 341 15.63 15.66 17.37
N TYR A 342 16.16 14.44 17.50
CA TYR A 342 16.78 13.96 18.73
C TYR A 342 17.94 14.86 19.15
N ARG A 343 18.87 15.16 18.23
CA ARG A 343 20.01 16.06 18.51
C ARG A 343 19.57 17.46 18.89
N MET A 344 18.49 17.97 18.28
CA MET A 344 17.90 19.26 18.65
C MET A 344 17.21 19.22 20.03
N ARG A 345 16.65 18.08 20.44
CA ARG A 345 16.03 17.89 21.76
C ARG A 345 17.07 17.75 22.88
N ALA A 346 18.22 17.14 22.58
CA ALA A 346 19.42 17.08 23.42
C ALA A 346 19.17 16.56 24.86
N ARG A 347 18.29 15.57 25.03
CA ARG A 347 18.10 14.86 26.31
C ARG A 347 19.12 13.72 26.44
N ALA A 348 19.27 13.20 27.65
CA ALA A 348 20.03 11.98 27.89
C ALA A 348 19.49 10.83 27.01
N GLY A 349 20.39 10.16 26.28
CA GLY A 349 20.05 9.09 25.33
C GLY A 349 19.69 9.54 23.92
N ASP A 350 19.47 10.84 23.66
CA ASP A 350 19.05 11.30 22.33
C ASP A 350 20.11 11.06 21.24
N GLU A 351 21.40 11.17 21.55
CA GLU A 351 22.44 10.87 20.54
C GLU A 351 22.46 9.38 20.15
N GLU A 352 22.27 8.48 21.11
CA GLU A 352 22.17 7.04 20.82
C GLU A 352 20.93 6.73 19.95
N ARG A 353 19.80 7.36 20.27
CA ARG A 353 18.56 7.25 19.49
C ARG A 353 18.73 7.84 18.08
N ALA A 354 19.42 8.96 17.95
CA ALA A 354 19.75 9.59 16.67
C ALA A 354 20.58 8.65 15.79
N GLN A 355 21.64 8.05 16.34
CA GLN A 355 22.47 7.09 15.62
C GLN A 355 21.69 5.83 15.22
N THR A 356 20.80 5.34 16.08
CA THR A 356 19.97 4.17 15.80
C THR A 356 19.01 4.44 14.64
N ALA A 357 18.24 5.52 14.71
CA ALA A 357 17.30 5.90 13.65
C ALA A 357 18.03 6.15 12.31
N LEU A 358 19.21 6.80 12.36
CA LEU A 358 20.03 7.04 11.17
C LEU A 358 20.49 5.74 10.50
N ARG A 359 20.97 4.77 11.28
CA ARG A 359 21.37 3.45 10.75
C ARG A 359 20.20 2.69 10.14
N LEU A 360 19.01 2.77 10.76
CA LEU A 360 17.79 2.17 10.22
C LEU A 360 17.40 2.82 8.88
N ALA A 361 17.39 4.15 8.80
CA ALA A 361 17.11 4.88 7.57
C ALA A 361 18.08 4.49 6.44
N ILE A 362 19.39 4.47 6.72
CA ILE A 362 20.42 4.06 5.75
C ILE A 362 20.19 2.61 5.31
N ALA A 363 19.95 1.68 6.24
CA ALA A 363 19.73 0.27 5.91
C ALA A 363 18.51 0.07 5.01
N ALA A 364 17.42 0.79 5.29
CA ALA A 364 16.20 0.77 4.51
C ALA A 364 16.41 1.35 3.09
N CYS A 365 17.07 2.50 2.98
CA CYS A 365 17.45 3.08 1.69
C CYS A 365 18.36 2.14 0.89
N GLU A 366 19.39 1.59 1.51
CA GLU A 366 20.32 0.66 0.84
C GLU A 366 19.63 -0.63 0.38
N ARG A 367 18.64 -1.12 1.14
CA ARG A 367 17.78 -2.21 0.71
C ARG A 367 16.95 -1.82 -0.50
N ALA A 368 16.29 -0.65 -0.48
CA ALA A 368 15.52 -0.14 -1.60
C ALA A 368 16.37 0.00 -2.86
N ARG A 369 17.61 0.51 -2.73
CA ARG A 369 18.60 0.61 -3.80
C ARG A 369 18.95 -0.75 -4.39
N ARG A 370 19.28 -1.75 -3.56
CA ARG A 370 19.59 -3.12 -4.03
C ARG A 370 18.43 -3.80 -4.75
N LEU A 371 17.20 -3.50 -4.34
CA LEU A 371 15.99 -4.03 -4.95
C LEU A 371 15.52 -3.23 -6.18
N ASN A 372 16.24 -2.19 -6.57
CA ASN A 372 15.84 -1.25 -7.63
C ASN A 372 14.42 -0.71 -7.43
N VAL A 373 14.06 -0.41 -6.18
CA VAL A 373 12.78 0.23 -5.87
C VAL A 373 12.80 1.63 -6.49
N ALA A 374 11.82 1.91 -7.34
CA ALA A 374 11.63 3.23 -7.92
C ALA A 374 11.02 4.17 -6.86
N ASP A 375 11.88 4.84 -6.10
CA ASP A 375 11.49 5.84 -5.11
C ASP A 375 12.31 7.13 -5.29
N GLU A 376 11.60 8.22 -5.59
CA GLU A 376 12.15 9.55 -5.79
C GLU A 376 12.74 10.17 -4.50
N TRP A 377 12.42 9.62 -3.32
CA TRP A 377 12.98 10.04 -2.04
C TRP A 377 14.26 9.32 -1.65
N LEU A 378 14.63 8.24 -2.36
CA LEU A 378 15.76 7.40 -2.00
C LEU A 378 17.07 8.19 -1.93
N ARG A 379 17.43 8.88 -3.02
CA ARG A 379 18.67 9.65 -3.09
C ARG A 379 18.67 10.88 -2.18
N PRO A 380 17.60 11.71 -2.14
CA PRO A 380 17.54 12.81 -1.17
C PRO A 380 17.64 12.36 0.29
N THR A 381 17.08 11.19 0.63
CA THR A 381 17.19 10.65 1.99
C THR A 381 18.61 10.16 2.31
N LEU A 382 19.26 9.45 1.38
CA LEU A 382 20.66 9.05 1.54
C LEU A 382 21.58 10.28 1.67
N LEU A 383 21.32 11.34 0.88
CA LEU A 383 22.05 12.60 0.97
C LEU A 383 21.90 13.21 2.37
N ALA A 384 20.67 13.34 2.88
CA ALA A 384 20.43 13.84 4.23
C ALA A 384 21.11 12.97 5.30
N ALA A 385 21.13 11.65 5.12
CA ALA A 385 21.83 10.74 6.02
C ALA A 385 23.36 10.96 6.03
N ALA A 386 23.98 11.25 4.87
CA ALA A 386 25.39 11.60 4.80
C ALA A 386 25.70 12.90 5.56
N PHE A 387 24.82 13.89 5.46
CA PHE A 387 24.90 15.12 6.25
C PHE A 387 24.75 14.85 7.76
N ASP A 388 23.82 13.98 8.17
CA ASP A 388 23.64 13.59 9.56
C ASP A 388 24.83 12.80 10.14
N LEU A 389 25.60 12.12 9.28
CA LEU A 389 26.87 11.47 9.65
C LEU A 389 28.04 12.45 9.71
N GLY A 390 27.93 13.63 9.11
CA GLY A 390 29.05 14.54 8.90
C GLY A 390 30.04 14.04 7.84
N ASP A 391 29.59 13.18 6.92
CA ASP A 391 30.43 12.59 5.86
C ASP A 391 30.34 13.42 4.58
N ALA A 392 31.26 14.38 4.43
CA ALA A 392 31.25 15.27 3.27
C ALA A 392 31.61 14.56 1.96
N ASP A 393 32.43 13.51 1.99
CA ASP A 393 32.79 12.75 0.78
C ASP A 393 31.54 12.04 0.22
N LYS A 394 30.77 11.41 1.11
CA LYS A 394 29.54 10.73 0.69
C LYS A 394 28.45 11.73 0.28
N ALA A 395 28.36 12.87 0.96
CA ALA A 395 27.44 13.93 0.59
C ALA A 395 27.73 14.52 -0.79
N ASP A 396 29.02 14.71 -1.14
CA ASP A 396 29.45 15.17 -2.46
C ASP A 396 28.99 14.23 -3.59
N GLU A 397 29.20 12.91 -3.42
CA GLU A 397 28.77 11.87 -4.37
C GLU A 397 27.25 11.87 -4.56
N LEU A 398 26.50 11.86 -3.45
CA LEU A 398 25.04 11.76 -3.49
C LEU A 398 24.38 13.06 -3.98
N ALA A 399 25.02 14.21 -3.82
CA ALA A 399 24.50 15.47 -4.33
C ALA A 399 24.45 15.50 -5.86
N ASP A 400 25.46 14.93 -6.53
CA ASP A 400 25.48 14.81 -8.00
C ASP A 400 24.33 13.93 -8.49
N ASP A 401 24.10 12.80 -7.81
CA ASP A 401 22.98 11.90 -8.11
C ASP A 401 21.61 12.56 -7.91
N VAL A 402 21.46 13.42 -6.89
CA VAL A 402 20.21 14.15 -6.62
C VAL A 402 19.96 15.25 -7.66
N MET A 403 21.00 16.01 -8.03
CA MET A 403 20.90 17.05 -9.06
C MET A 403 20.58 16.47 -10.44
N ALA A 404 21.10 15.27 -10.76
CA ALA A 404 20.85 14.60 -12.03
C ALA A 404 19.40 14.12 -12.19
N ASP A 405 18.71 13.76 -11.09
CA ASP A 405 17.36 13.17 -11.14
C ASP A 405 16.23 14.18 -11.37
N GLY A 406 16.51 15.48 -11.29
CA GLY A 406 15.51 16.55 -11.46
C GLY A 406 14.21 16.37 -10.66
N PRO A 407 14.27 16.05 -9.34
CA PRO A 407 13.08 15.81 -8.53
C PRO A 407 12.19 17.08 -8.42
N PRO A 408 10.90 16.94 -8.06
CA PRO A 408 10.03 18.09 -7.82
C PRO A 408 10.64 19.11 -6.85
N ALA A 409 10.51 20.40 -7.13
CA ALA A 409 11.18 21.47 -6.37
C ALA A 409 10.83 21.44 -4.88
N TRP A 410 9.59 21.10 -4.52
CA TRP A 410 9.18 20.99 -3.12
C TRP A 410 9.94 19.89 -2.36
N LYS A 411 10.40 18.82 -3.03
CA LYS A 411 11.21 17.77 -2.41
C LYS A 411 12.62 18.28 -2.10
N VAL A 412 13.24 18.99 -3.05
CA VAL A 412 14.55 19.63 -2.86
C VAL A 412 14.50 20.65 -1.73
N THR A 413 13.50 21.54 -1.75
CA THR A 413 13.28 22.53 -0.69
C THR A 413 13.07 21.89 0.68
N THR A 414 12.34 20.77 0.74
CA THR A 414 12.10 20.03 2.00
C THR A 414 13.41 19.50 2.58
N VAL A 415 14.32 18.99 1.74
CA VAL A 415 15.59 18.43 2.18
C VAL A 415 16.61 19.52 2.50
N LEU A 416 16.67 20.64 1.76
CA LEU A 416 17.63 21.73 2.00
C LEU A 416 17.60 22.26 3.44
N GLY A 417 16.41 22.48 3.99
CA GLY A 417 16.28 22.95 5.38
C GLY A 417 16.77 21.92 6.41
N ASP A 418 16.66 20.63 6.08
CA ASP A 418 17.19 19.55 6.90
C ASP A 418 18.72 19.46 6.79
N LEU A 419 19.29 19.62 5.59
CA LEU A 419 20.75 19.65 5.38
C LEU A 419 21.40 20.81 6.17
N GLU A 420 20.80 22.01 6.11
CA GLU A 420 21.26 23.17 6.87
C GLU A 420 21.24 22.90 8.39
N ALA A 421 20.22 22.21 8.88
CA ALA A 421 20.14 21.81 10.28
C ALA A 421 21.24 20.79 10.65
N SER A 422 21.50 19.78 9.81
CA SER A 422 22.57 18.79 10.04
C SER A 422 23.95 19.45 10.08
N VAL A 423 24.24 20.38 9.17
CA VAL A 423 25.51 21.14 9.16
C VAL A 423 25.77 21.81 10.51
N SER A 424 24.73 22.41 11.13
CA SER A 424 24.87 23.05 12.44
C SER A 424 25.23 22.08 13.58
N GLN A 425 24.98 20.78 13.39
CA GLN A 425 25.23 19.71 14.36
C GLN A 425 26.57 18.99 14.14
N VAL A 426 27.24 19.18 12.99
CA VAL A 426 28.56 18.59 12.70
C VAL A 426 29.64 19.32 13.48
N SER A 427 30.37 18.62 14.36
CA SER A 427 31.41 19.22 15.21
C SER A 427 32.71 19.53 14.46
N ASP A 428 33.08 18.73 13.46
CA ASP A 428 34.30 18.93 12.67
C ASP A 428 34.14 20.13 11.71
N VAL A 429 35.03 21.11 11.85
CA VAL A 429 34.95 22.39 11.11
C VAL A 429 35.21 22.20 9.61
N ALA A 430 36.12 21.31 9.23
CA ALA A 430 36.46 21.08 7.83
C ALA A 430 35.32 20.35 7.11
N GLN A 431 34.77 19.31 7.74
CA GLN A 431 33.59 18.59 7.24
C GLN A 431 32.38 19.54 7.13
N ARG A 432 32.14 20.37 8.16
CA ARG A 432 31.07 21.36 8.15
C ARG A 432 31.17 22.32 6.96
N ALA A 433 32.37 22.86 6.70
CA ALA A 433 32.59 23.78 5.58
C ALA A 433 32.34 23.11 4.21
N ARG A 434 32.75 21.85 4.05
CA ARG A 434 32.49 21.08 2.82
C ARG A 434 31.00 20.82 2.63
N LEU A 435 30.29 20.39 3.68
CA LEU A 435 28.85 20.17 3.63
C LEU A 435 28.06 21.44 3.29
N SER A 436 28.49 22.61 3.81
CA SER A 436 27.93 23.90 3.39
C SER A 436 28.12 24.16 1.89
N SER A 437 29.30 23.85 1.35
CA SER A 437 29.55 23.98 -0.10
C SER A 437 28.67 23.06 -0.94
N VAL A 438 28.32 21.87 -0.44
CA VAL A 438 27.39 20.95 -1.12
C VAL A 438 25.98 21.56 -1.19
N ILE A 439 25.50 22.19 -0.12
CA ILE A 439 24.21 22.89 -0.10
C ILE A 439 24.18 24.01 -1.15
N ASP A 440 25.24 24.81 -1.24
CA ASP A 440 25.32 25.90 -2.21
C ASP A 440 25.29 25.37 -3.66
N ARG A 441 25.94 24.24 -3.91
CA ARG A 441 25.92 23.57 -5.23
C ARG A 441 24.50 23.13 -5.61
N ILE A 442 23.78 22.50 -4.68
CA ILE A 442 22.38 22.06 -4.87
C ILE A 442 21.42 23.24 -5.08
N LYS A 443 21.69 24.41 -4.48
CA LYS A 443 20.87 25.62 -4.68
C LYS A 443 21.03 26.23 -6.08
N VAL A 444 22.15 25.98 -6.75
CA VAL A 444 22.49 26.56 -8.07
C VAL A 444 22.19 25.60 -9.23
N GLY A 445 22.32 24.29 -9.01
CA GLY A 445 21.95 23.25 -9.97
C GLY A 445 20.44 23.06 -10.06
#